data_AF-A0A6P2G2W9-F1
#
_entry.id   AF-A0A6P2G2W9-F1
#
_cell.length_a   1.000
_cell.length_b   1.000
_cell.length_c   1.000
_cell.angle_alpha   90.00
_cell.angle_beta   90.00
_cell.angle_gamma   90.00
#
_symmetry.space_group_name_H-M   'P 1'
#
loop_
_entity.id
_entity.type
_entity.pdbx_description
1 polymer ?
#
loop_
_entity_poly.entity_id
_entity_poly.type
_entity_poly.pdbx_seq_one_letter_code
_entity_poly.pdbx_strand_id
1 'polypeptide(L)'
;MAKRNLTEDYRHGAKRANELLIQWTDRCCKDSAFCVRFPDELRSELSRVAGDVRLGLEDGIAIYLRSILEDMPPILGKWDLVEDLEDPEALYGIE
;
A
#
# COMPACT_ATOMS: atom_id res chain seq x y z
N MET A 1 18.73 -2.83 -11.93
CA MET A 1 18.76 -4.31 -11.99
C MET A 1 17.50 -4.82 -12.67
N ALA A 2 17.29 -6.14 -12.79
CA ALA A 2 16.07 -6.69 -13.40
C ALA A 2 14.88 -6.54 -12.43
N LYS A 3 13.81 -5.87 -12.87
CA LYS A 3 12.54 -5.78 -12.13
C LYS A 3 12.05 -7.18 -11.75
N ARG A 4 11.57 -7.35 -10.52
CA ARG A 4 10.90 -8.58 -10.07
C ARG A 4 9.64 -8.80 -10.89
N ASN A 5 9.43 -10.04 -11.33
CA ASN A 5 8.19 -10.41 -11.98
C ASN A 5 7.14 -10.76 -10.92
N LEU A 6 6.22 -9.83 -10.65
CA LEU A 6 5.12 -10.02 -9.69
C LEU A 6 3.97 -10.79 -10.36
N THR A 7 3.31 -11.67 -9.61
CA THR A 7 2.11 -12.38 -10.07
C THR A 7 0.95 -11.39 -10.26
N GLU A 8 -0.01 -11.74 -11.12
CA GLU A 8 -1.19 -10.90 -11.36
C GLU A 8 -2.00 -10.69 -10.07
N ASP A 9 -2.18 -11.75 -9.28
CA ASP A 9 -2.85 -11.73 -7.99
C ASP A 9 -2.14 -10.79 -7.00
N TYR A 10 -0.81 -10.84 -6.94
CA TYR A 10 -0.04 -9.92 -6.11
C TYR A 10 -0.21 -8.46 -6.54
N ARG A 11 -0.10 -8.18 -7.84
CA ARG A 11 -0.32 -6.83 -8.39
C ARG A 11 -1.74 -6.35 -8.11
N HIS A 12 -2.72 -7.23 -8.17
CA HIS A 12 -4.11 -6.91 -7.82
C HIS A 12 -4.23 -6.51 -6.34
N GLY A 13 -3.64 -7.29 -5.44
CA GLY A 13 -3.57 -6.96 -4.01
C GLY A 13 -2.93 -5.60 -3.74
N ALA A 14 -1.78 -5.32 -4.37
CA ALA A 14 -1.08 -4.05 -4.23
C ALA A 14 -1.92 -2.86 -4.73
N LYS A 15 -2.52 -2.95 -5.92
CA LYS A 15 -3.43 -1.91 -6.43
C LYS A 15 -4.59 -1.66 -5.49
N ARG A 16 -5.16 -2.73 -4.93
CA ARG A 16 -6.26 -2.64 -3.98
C ARG A 16 -5.85 -1.93 -2.69
N ALA A 17 -4.65 -2.17 -2.18
CA ALA A 17 -4.11 -1.43 -1.04
C ALA A 17 -4.03 0.07 -1.36
N ASN A 18 -3.48 0.44 -2.51
CA ASN A 18 -3.36 1.85 -2.91
C ASN A 18 -4.72 2.55 -2.97
N GLU A 19 -5.73 1.91 -3.59
CA GLU A 19 -7.10 2.45 -3.63
C GLU A 19 -7.69 2.70 -2.23
N LEU A 20 -7.54 1.74 -1.32
CA LEU A 20 -8.06 1.85 0.04
C LEU A 20 -7.33 2.94 0.84
N LEU A 21 -6.02 3.09 0.64
CA LEU A 21 -5.21 4.14 1.25
C LEU A 21 -5.58 5.54 0.73
N ILE A 22 -5.85 5.69 -0.57
CA ILE A 22 -6.36 6.94 -1.16
C ILE A 22 -7.69 7.32 -0.50
N GLN A 23 -8.63 6.37 -0.45
CA GLN A 23 -9.95 6.60 0.15
C GLN A 23 -9.86 6.96 1.63
N TRP A 24 -8.99 6.29 2.37
CA TRP A 24 -8.77 6.60 3.78
C TRP A 24 -8.18 8.00 3.97
N THR A 25 -7.16 8.35 3.20
CA THR A 25 -6.52 9.67 3.25
C THR A 25 -7.54 10.78 2.92
N ASP A 26 -8.37 10.59 1.89
CA ASP A 26 -9.44 11.52 1.53
C ASP A 26 -10.46 11.70 2.66
N ARG A 27 -10.77 10.64 3.43
CA ARG A 27 -11.66 10.71 4.58
C ARG A 27 -11.02 11.43 5.76
N CYS A 28 -9.77 11.13 6.07
CA CYS A 28 -9.00 11.84 7.11
C CYS A 28 -8.89 13.34 6.84
N CYS A 29 -8.71 13.74 5.58
CA CYS A 29 -8.70 15.16 5.18
C CYS A 29 -10.05 15.86 5.39
N LYS A 30 -11.16 15.12 5.35
CA LYS A 30 -12.53 15.66 5.52
C LYS A 30 -13.00 15.61 6.98
N ASP A 31 -12.46 14.70 7.77
CA ASP A 31 -12.82 14.48 9.17
C ASP A 31 -11.58 14.08 9.99
N SER A 32 -11.06 15.03 10.77
CA SER A 32 -9.86 14.84 11.59
C SER A 32 -10.06 13.85 12.73
N ALA A 33 -11.31 13.52 13.12
CA ALA A 33 -11.58 12.48 14.11
C ALA A 33 -11.32 11.07 13.55
N PHE A 34 -11.24 10.92 12.22
CA PHE A 34 -11.02 9.65 11.54
C PHE A 34 -9.55 9.17 11.57
N CYS A 35 -8.61 10.03 11.98
CA CYS A 35 -7.16 9.75 11.96
C CYS A 35 -6.67 8.83 13.10
N VAL A 36 -7.50 8.52 14.10
CA VAL A 36 -7.04 7.91 15.37
C VAL A 36 -7.09 6.37 15.35
N ARG A 37 -7.73 5.75 14.34
CA ARG A 37 -7.89 4.29 14.26
C ARG A 37 -7.44 3.76 12.91
N PHE A 38 -6.88 2.55 12.92
CA PHE A 38 -6.64 1.81 11.69
C PHE A 38 -7.98 1.57 10.97
N PRO A 39 -8.08 1.80 9.65
CA PRO A 39 -9.34 1.72 8.92
C PRO A 39 -9.99 0.34 8.99
N ASP A 40 -11.27 0.30 9.34
CA ASP A 40 -12.04 -0.94 9.35
C ASP A 40 -12.15 -1.54 7.94
N GLU A 41 -12.14 -0.71 6.90
CA GLU A 41 -12.13 -1.14 5.50
C GLU A 41 -10.86 -1.92 5.14
N LEU A 42 -9.68 -1.42 5.53
CA LEU A 42 -8.41 -2.13 5.32
C LEU A 42 -8.38 -3.46 6.09
N ARG A 43 -8.84 -3.45 7.34
CA ARG A 43 -8.92 -4.68 8.16
C ARG A 43 -9.87 -5.71 7.55
N SER A 44 -11.03 -5.25 7.10
CA SER A 44 -12.04 -6.08 6.44
C SER A 44 -11.49 -6.70 5.17
N GLU A 45 -10.78 -5.92 4.34
CA GLU A 45 -10.18 -6.44 3.11
C GLU A 45 -9.12 -7.52 3.39
N LEU A 46 -8.19 -7.26 4.32
CA LEU A 46 -7.16 -8.22 4.74
C LEU A 46 -7.76 -9.55 5.22
N SER A 47 -8.95 -9.53 5.81
CA SER A 47 -9.63 -10.74 6.29
C SER A 47 -10.33 -11.55 5.18
N ARG A 48 -10.59 -10.93 4.02
CA ARG A 48 -11.36 -11.52 2.91
C ARG A 48 -10.47 -12.12 1.82
N VAL A 49 -9.22 -11.66 1.73
CA VAL A 49 -8.26 -12.13 0.71
C VAL A 49 -7.25 -13.10 1.31
N ALA A 50 -6.68 -13.95 0.47
CA ALA A 50 -5.66 -14.93 0.83
C ALA A 50 -4.58 -15.04 -0.26
N GLY A 51 -3.51 -15.77 0.04
CA GLY A 51 -2.42 -16.02 -0.92
C GLY A 51 -1.74 -14.73 -1.40
N ASP A 52 -1.33 -14.72 -2.67
CA ASP A 52 -0.60 -13.61 -3.28
C ASP A 52 -1.36 -12.29 -3.25
N VAL A 53 -2.69 -12.31 -3.38
CA VAL A 53 -3.53 -11.11 -3.25
C VAL A 53 -3.36 -10.49 -1.87
N ARG A 54 -3.35 -11.32 -0.83
CA ARG A 54 -3.14 -10.84 0.54
C ARG A 54 -1.73 -10.28 0.73
N LEU A 55 -0.71 -10.96 0.19
CA LEU A 55 0.67 -10.49 0.27
C LEU A 55 0.85 -9.12 -0.38
N GLY A 56 0.31 -8.92 -1.59
CA GLY A 56 0.37 -7.62 -2.26
C GLY A 56 -0.36 -6.52 -1.49
N LEU A 57 -1.48 -6.86 -0.84
CA LEU A 57 -2.23 -5.94 0.01
C LEU A 57 -1.43 -5.53 1.26
N GLU A 58 -0.82 -6.51 1.94
CA GLU A 58 0.00 -6.30 3.13
C GLU A 58 1.23 -5.44 2.82
N ASP A 59 1.97 -5.77 1.75
CA ASP A 59 3.16 -5.01 1.35
C ASP A 59 2.81 -3.57 0.96
N GLY A 60 1.71 -3.36 0.22
CA GLY A 60 1.23 -2.02 -0.11
C GLY A 60 0.95 -1.14 1.11
N ILE A 61 0.31 -1.71 2.13
CA ILE A 61 0.04 -1.02 3.40
C ILE A 61 1.34 -0.76 4.16
N ALA A 62 2.24 -1.75 4.22
CA ALA A 62 3.51 -1.64 4.93
C ALA A 62 4.38 -0.51 4.37
N ILE A 63 4.47 -0.41 3.05
CA ILE A 63 5.24 0.64 2.36
C ILE A 63 4.68 2.02 2.68
N TYR A 64 3.36 2.17 2.60
CA TYR A 64 2.73 3.44 2.95
C TYR A 64 2.99 3.82 4.41
N LEU A 65 2.87 2.90 5.36
CA LEU A 65 3.18 3.19 6.76
C LEU A 65 4.65 3.57 6.96
N ARG A 66 5.57 2.87 6.30
CA ARG A 66 7.00 3.19 6.35
C ARG A 66 7.27 4.59 5.82
N SER A 67 6.67 4.96 4.70
CA SER A 67 6.85 6.29 4.09
C SER A 67 6.40 7.43 5.02
N ILE A 68 5.37 7.19 5.85
CA ILE A 68 4.96 8.13 6.90
C ILE A 68 6.03 8.21 7.99
N LEU A 69 6.55 7.06 8.43
CA LEU A 69 7.59 6.99 9.46
C LEU A 69 8.92 7.62 9.01
N GLU A 70 9.20 7.61 7.71
CA GLU A 70 10.39 8.21 7.08
C GLU A 70 10.15 9.66 6.62
N ASP A 71 9.03 10.28 6.98
CA ASP A 71 8.64 11.65 6.56
C ASP A 71 8.64 11.87 5.04
N MET A 72 8.42 10.81 4.26
CA MET A 72 8.33 10.83 2.80
C MET A 72 7.03 10.18 2.29
N PRO A 73 5.84 10.65 2.73
CA PRO A 73 4.58 10.04 2.34
C PRO A 73 4.37 10.14 0.82
N PRO A 74 3.97 9.05 0.13
CA PRO A 74 3.73 9.09 -1.30
C PRO A 74 2.51 9.96 -1.58
N ILE A 75 2.54 10.64 -2.73
CA ILE A 75 1.34 11.28 -3.27
C ILE A 75 0.47 10.15 -3.84
N LEU A 76 -0.38 9.56 -3.01
CA LEU A 76 -1.12 8.32 -3.32
C LEU A 76 -1.80 8.32 -4.69
N GLY A 77 -2.42 9.44 -5.12
CA GLY A 77 -3.07 9.55 -6.43
C GLY A 77 -2.12 9.64 -7.64
N LYS A 78 -0.81 9.72 -7.41
CA LYS A 78 0.26 9.76 -8.43
C LYS A 78 1.33 8.68 -8.21
N TRP A 79 1.17 7.88 -7.16
CA TRP A 79 2.13 6.87 -6.76
C TRP A 79 1.80 5.53 -7.42
N ASP A 80 2.76 4.99 -8.17
CA ASP A 80 2.66 3.66 -8.74
C ASP A 80 3.30 2.64 -7.79
N LEU A 81 2.52 2.18 -6.82
CA LEU A 81 2.94 1.17 -5.86
C LEU A 81 3.39 -0.13 -6.53
N VAL A 82 2.84 -0.50 -7.69
CA VAL A 82 3.23 -1.75 -8.36
C VAL A 82 4.63 -1.60 -8.94
N GLU A 83 4.94 -0.47 -9.56
CA GLU A 83 6.29 -0.21 -10.06
C GLU A 83 7.33 -0.25 -8.95
N ASP A 84 7.06 0.36 -7.79
CA ASP A 84 7.97 0.30 -6.66
C ASP A 84 8.16 -1.14 -6.18
N LEU A 85 7.08 -1.93 -6.06
CA LEU A 85 7.15 -3.33 -5.63
C LEU A 85 7.90 -4.24 -6.61
N GLU A 86 7.95 -3.87 -7.89
CA GLU A 86 8.78 -4.55 -8.89
C GLU A 86 10.27 -4.23 -8.71
N ASP A 87 10.61 -3.14 -8.02
CA ASP A 87 11.98 -2.72 -7.70
C ASP A 87 12.19 -2.56 -6.18
N PRO A 88 12.28 -3.65 -5.43
CA PRO A 88 12.46 -3.60 -3.98
C PRO A 88 13.78 -2.97 -3.54
N GLU A 89 14.80 -2.85 -4.40
CA GLU A 89 16.03 -2.13 -4.05
C GLU A 89 15.77 -0.63 -3.95
N ALA A 90 15.01 -0.07 -4.91
CA ALA A 90 14.54 1.31 -4.84
C ALA A 90 13.64 1.55 -3.61
N LEU A 91 12.92 0.52 -3.18
CA LEU A 91 11.96 0.57 -2.09
C LEU A 91 12.58 0.38 -0.70
N TYR A 92 13.52 -0.56 -0.57
CA TYR A 92 14.12 -0.98 0.71
C TYR A 92 15.55 -0.49 0.89
N GLY A 93 16.19 0.08 -0.14
CA GLY A 93 17.57 0.56 -0.08
C GLY A 93 18.57 -0.54 0.21
N ILE A 94 18.24 -1.79 -0.14
CA ILE A 94 19.12 -2.94 0.05
C ILE A 94 20.10 -2.93 -1.13
N GLU A 95 21.33 -2.47 -0.89
CA GLU A 95 22.48 -2.70 -1.79
C GLU A 95 22.93 -4.17 -1.74
#